data_AF-A0A482UXZ4-F1
#
_entry.id   AF-A0A482UXZ4-F1
#
_cell.length_a   1.000
_cell.length_b   1.000
_cell.length_c   1.000
_cell.angle_alpha   90.00
_cell.angle_beta   90.00
_cell.angle_gamma   90.00
#
_symmetry.space_group_name_H-M   'P 1'
#
loop_
_entity.id
_entity.type
_entity.pdbx_description
1 polymer ?
#
loop_
_entity_poly.entity_id
_entity_poly.type
_entity_poly.pdbx_seq_one_letter_code
_entity_poly.pdbx_strand_id
1 'polypeptide(L)'
;MFKWLSYGNDPSSPTSVTNDKDFFSHREWSFTMEDDIYIRYQSFKTKEEMADAIQAKQPHKIDIGAVFSACPKDHKTLKPENFHTGRTVLSPLFCLLHTIFFMCIRMYELLIHE
;
A
#
# COMPACT_ATOMS: atom_id res chain seq x y z
N MET A 1 0.31 -2.89 -10.62
CA MET A 1 0.83 -2.66 -9.24
C MET A 1 0.24 -3.59 -8.17
N PHE A 2 -1.10 -3.75 -8.07
CA PHE A 2 -1.76 -4.60 -7.07
C PHE A 2 -1.16 -6.02 -6.99
N LYS A 3 -1.02 -6.73 -8.12
CA LYS A 3 -0.41 -8.07 -8.19
C LYS A 3 0.99 -8.17 -7.58
N TRP A 4 1.84 -7.15 -7.79
CA TRP A 4 3.20 -7.12 -7.26
C TRP A 4 3.19 -6.95 -5.73
N LEU A 5 2.36 -6.03 -5.22
CA LEU A 5 2.23 -5.74 -3.80
C LEU A 5 1.46 -6.81 -3.02
N SER A 6 0.67 -7.64 -3.70
CA SER A 6 0.00 -8.79 -3.09
C SER A 6 0.92 -10.00 -2.91
N TYR A 7 2.11 -10.05 -3.54
CA TYR A 7 3.06 -11.17 -3.45
C TYR A 7 2.42 -12.56 -3.65
N GLY A 8 1.45 -12.67 -4.56
CA GLY A 8 0.73 -13.92 -4.82
C GLY A 8 -0.42 -14.22 -3.85
N ASN A 9 -0.67 -13.37 -2.84
CA ASN A 9 -1.84 -13.45 -1.95
C ASN A 9 -3.10 -12.80 -2.52
N ASP A 10 -3.21 -12.72 -3.83
CA ASP A 10 -4.40 -12.18 -4.46
C ASP A 10 -5.59 -13.13 -4.21
N PRO A 11 -6.72 -12.65 -3.64
CA PRO A 11 -7.90 -13.49 -3.40
C PRO A 11 -8.50 -14.08 -4.68
N SER A 12 -8.18 -13.52 -5.86
CA SER A 12 -8.59 -14.02 -7.17
C SER A 12 -7.62 -15.01 -7.82
N SER A 13 -6.41 -15.19 -7.26
CA SER A 13 -5.39 -16.07 -7.82
C SER A 13 -5.53 -17.52 -7.30
N PRO A 14 -5.59 -18.52 -8.21
CA PRO A 14 -5.60 -19.93 -7.81
C PRO A 14 -4.26 -20.42 -7.24
N THR A 15 -3.21 -19.60 -7.32
CA THR A 15 -1.83 -19.93 -6.88
C THR A 15 -1.46 -19.23 -5.58
N SER A 16 -2.43 -18.94 -4.71
CA SER A 16 -2.14 -18.31 -3.42
C SER A 16 -1.31 -19.24 -2.54
N VAL A 17 0.00 -18.97 -2.46
CA VAL A 17 0.98 -19.79 -1.74
C VAL A 17 0.76 -19.74 -0.22
N THR A 18 0.27 -18.60 0.29
CA THR A 18 0.07 -18.37 1.72
C THR A 18 -1.39 -18.15 2.13
N ASN A 19 -2.33 -18.08 1.17
CA ASN A 19 -3.78 -17.92 1.39
C ASN A 19 -4.17 -16.72 2.30
N ASP A 20 -3.28 -15.74 2.45
CA ASP A 20 -3.45 -14.59 3.33
C ASP A 20 -4.22 -13.49 2.58
N LYS A 21 -5.55 -13.62 2.57
CA LYS A 21 -6.45 -12.72 1.84
C LYS A 21 -6.36 -11.26 2.32
N ASP A 22 -5.86 -11.04 3.54
CA ASP A 22 -5.75 -9.72 4.15
C ASP A 22 -4.37 -9.09 3.96
N PHE A 23 -3.43 -9.80 3.32
CA PHE A 23 -2.07 -9.33 3.12
C PHE A 23 -2.01 -7.94 2.46
N PHE A 24 -2.81 -7.73 1.42
CA PHE A 24 -2.86 -6.45 0.71
C PHE A 24 -3.62 -5.38 1.51
N SER A 25 -4.70 -5.75 2.20
CA SER A 25 -5.51 -4.80 3.00
C SER A 25 -4.78 -4.29 4.25
N HIS A 26 -3.78 -5.04 4.72
CA HIS A 26 -2.91 -4.68 5.84
C HIS A 26 -1.67 -3.88 5.42
N ARG A 27 -1.48 -3.65 4.12
CA ARG A 27 -0.40 -2.83 3.57
C ARG A 27 -0.64 -1.35 3.88
N GLU A 28 0.35 -0.69 4.47
CA GLU A 28 0.34 0.77 4.61
C GLU A 28 0.70 1.45 3.29
N TRP A 29 -0.09 2.47 2.97
CA TRP A 29 0.14 3.50 1.97
C TRP A 29 0.21 4.85 2.66
N SER A 30 1.08 5.72 2.16
CA SER A 30 1.12 7.12 2.57
C SER A 30 1.12 8.03 1.35
N PHE A 31 0.36 9.12 1.45
CA PHE A 31 0.19 10.10 0.40
C PHE A 31 0.77 11.43 0.85
N THR A 32 1.62 12.02 0.03
CA THR A 32 2.05 13.41 0.19
C THR A 32 1.22 14.27 -0.75
N MET A 33 0.46 15.21 -0.19
CA MET A 33 -0.38 16.15 -0.93
C MET A 33 0.35 17.49 -1.13
N GLU A 34 -0.36 18.49 -1.63
CA GLU A 34 0.10 19.87 -1.62
C GLU A 34 0.44 20.33 -0.18
N ASP A 35 1.28 21.35 -0.06
CA ASP A 35 1.80 21.87 1.22
C ASP A 35 2.55 20.84 2.09
N ASP A 36 3.10 19.79 1.46
CA ASP A 36 3.77 18.68 2.14
C ASP A 36 2.90 17.97 3.20
N ILE A 37 1.58 18.03 3.05
CA ILE A 37 0.65 17.33 3.94
C ILE A 37 0.82 15.82 3.75
N TYR A 38 1.18 15.14 4.84
CA TYR A 38 1.44 13.71 4.84
C TYR A 38 0.29 12.91 5.44
N ILE A 39 -0.41 12.13 4.60
CA ILE A 39 -1.52 11.26 4.99
C ILE A 39 -0.99 9.84 5.11
N ARG A 40 -0.80 9.36 6.34
CA ARG A 40 -0.34 8.00 6.65
C ARG A 40 -1.48 7.03 6.93
N TYR A 41 -1.12 5.75 7.06
CA TYR A 41 -2.02 4.68 7.47
C TYR A 41 -3.22 4.49 6.53
N GLN A 42 -3.04 4.80 5.24
CA GLN A 42 -4.01 4.43 4.23
C GLN A 42 -3.84 2.94 3.90
N SER A 43 -4.94 2.25 3.61
CA SER A 43 -4.91 0.88 3.12
C SER A 43 -6.16 0.55 2.31
N PHE A 44 -6.05 -0.42 1.40
CA PHE A 44 -7.06 -0.72 0.38
C PHE A 44 -7.28 -2.22 0.30
N LYS A 45 -8.54 -2.66 0.16
CA LYS A 45 -8.88 -4.08 0.03
C LYS A 45 -8.77 -4.58 -1.41
N THR A 46 -9.14 -3.74 -2.38
CA THR A 46 -9.16 -4.12 -3.79
C THR A 46 -8.38 -3.15 -4.67
N LYS A 47 -8.10 -3.56 -5.91
CA LYS A 47 -7.44 -2.71 -6.92
C LYS A 47 -8.27 -1.45 -7.19
N GLU A 48 -9.59 -1.60 -7.25
CA GLU A 48 -10.54 -0.54 -7.55
C GLU A 48 -10.56 0.51 -6.43
N GLU A 49 -10.66 0.09 -5.16
CA GLU A 49 -10.61 1.02 -4.00
C GLU A 49 -9.31 1.83 -3.99
N MET A 50 -8.19 1.18 -4.31
CA MET A 50 -6.88 1.84 -4.42
C MET A 50 -6.86 2.84 -5.58
N ALA A 51 -7.33 2.44 -6.77
CA ALA A 51 -7.34 3.28 -7.96
C ALA A 51 -8.23 4.53 -7.75
N ASP A 52 -9.44 4.34 -7.24
CA ASP A 52 -10.39 5.41 -6.94
C ASP A 52 -9.81 6.41 -5.93
N ALA A 53 -9.15 5.91 -4.87
CA ALA A 53 -8.55 6.78 -3.86
C ALA A 53 -7.36 7.59 -4.40
N ILE A 54 -6.52 6.98 -5.25
CA ILE A 54 -5.39 7.65 -5.90
C ILE A 54 -5.90 8.70 -6.90
N GLN A 55 -6.94 8.38 -7.67
CA GLN A 55 -7.53 9.30 -8.63
C GLN A 55 -8.25 10.46 -7.94
N ALA A 56 -8.95 10.20 -6.83
CA ALA A 56 -9.68 11.23 -6.09
C ALA A 56 -8.74 12.19 -5.35
N LYS A 57 -7.60 11.71 -4.82
CA LYS A 57 -6.66 12.54 -4.06
C LYS A 57 -5.58 13.18 -4.93
N GLN A 58 -5.18 12.53 -6.01
CA GLN A 58 -4.05 12.96 -6.84
C GLN A 58 -2.78 13.37 -6.02
N PRO A 59 -2.29 12.55 -5.06
CA PRO A 59 -1.07 12.89 -4.33
C PRO A 59 0.17 13.14 -5.22
N HIS A 60 1.03 14.03 -4.74
CA HIS A 60 2.33 14.32 -5.35
C HIS A 60 3.34 13.20 -5.15
N LYS A 61 3.26 12.48 -4.02
CA LYS A 61 4.11 11.32 -3.71
C LYS A 61 3.29 10.21 -3.07
N ILE A 62 3.64 8.96 -3.36
CA ILE A 62 3.04 7.77 -2.77
C ILE A 62 4.16 6.92 -2.18
N ASP A 63 4.13 6.71 -0.87
CA ASP A 63 5.03 5.81 -0.16
C ASP A 63 4.30 4.50 0.20
N ILE A 64 5.02 3.39 0.06
CA ILE A 64 4.50 2.05 0.39
C ILE A 64 5.25 1.55 1.63
N GLY A 65 4.53 1.35 2.74
CA GLY A 65 5.10 1.16 4.08
C GLY A 65 5.32 -0.31 4.49
N ALA A 66 4.81 -0.73 5.65
CA ALA A 66 4.85 -2.11 6.13
C ALA A 66 3.49 -2.86 6.01
N VAL A 67 3.49 -4.19 6.13
CA VAL A 67 2.26 -4.99 6.29
C VAL A 67 2.04 -5.13 7.78
N PHE A 68 0.91 -4.59 8.26
CA PHE A 68 0.53 -4.62 9.67
C PHE A 68 -0.22 -5.91 10.04
N SER A 69 -0.42 -6.13 11.32
CA SER A 69 -1.28 -7.19 11.86
C SER A 69 -2.76 -6.97 11.57
N ALA A 70 -3.16 -5.73 11.31
CA ALA A 70 -4.52 -5.32 11.01
C ALA A 70 -4.51 -4.17 9.99
N CYS A 71 -5.68 -3.83 9.44
CA CYS A 71 -5.83 -2.73 8.49
C CYS A 71 -5.28 -1.40 9.05
N PRO A 72 -4.27 -0.78 8.41
CA PRO A 72 -3.72 0.51 8.85
C PRO A 72 -4.77 1.60 9.03
N LYS A 73 -5.80 1.65 8.18
CA LYS A 73 -6.87 2.66 8.31
C LYS A 73 -7.62 2.61 9.65
N ASP A 74 -7.65 1.44 10.29
CA ASP A 74 -8.34 1.20 11.56
C ASP A 74 -7.40 1.36 12.78
N HIS A 75 -6.15 1.82 12.59
CA HIS A 75 -5.17 1.94 13.69
C HIS A 75 -5.67 2.75 14.90
N LYS A 76 -6.60 3.69 14.70
CA LYS A 76 -7.17 4.51 15.78
C LYS A 76 -8.20 3.80 16.64
N THR A 77 -8.87 2.77 16.10
CA THR A 77 -9.90 2.01 16.82
C THR A 77 -9.32 0.76 17.47
N LEU A 78 -8.15 0.31 17.02
CA LEU A 78 -7.45 -0.84 17.54
C LEU A 78 -6.68 -0.49 18.82
N LYS A 79 -6.62 -1.46 19.74
CA LYS A 79 -5.71 -1.39 20.87
C LYS A 79 -4.26 -1.45 20.37
N PRO A 80 -3.31 -0.68 20.94
CA PRO A 80 -1.91 -0.69 20.52
C PRO A 80 -1.27 -2.08 20.49
N GLU A 81 -1.65 -2.96 21.42
CA GLU A 81 -1.19 -4.36 21.48
C GLU A 81 -1.51 -5.18 20.21
N ASN A 82 -2.62 -4.84 19.54
CA ASN A 82 -3.11 -5.55 18.36
C ASN A 82 -2.68 -4.89 17.05
N PHE A 83 -2.02 -3.72 17.11
CA PHE A 83 -1.54 -3.01 15.94
C PHE A 83 -0.02 -2.96 15.94
N HIS A 84 0.59 -3.95 15.31
CA HIS A 84 2.03 -4.05 15.18
C HIS A 84 2.42 -4.36 13.74
N THR A 85 3.67 -4.04 13.40
CA THR A 85 4.22 -4.34 12.07
C THR A 85 4.53 -5.83 11.98
N GLY A 86 3.84 -6.55 11.09
CA GLY A 86 3.98 -8.00 10.95
C GLY A 86 5.10 -8.38 9.97
N ARG A 87 5.07 -7.85 8.75
CA ARG A 87 6.02 -8.23 7.68
C ARG A 87 6.49 -6.99 6.90
N THR A 88 7.77 -6.65 7.05
CA THR A 88 8.49 -5.77 6.11
C THR A 88 8.99 -6.63 4.95
N VAL A 89 8.22 -6.71 3.88
CA VAL A 89 8.60 -7.46 2.66
C VAL A 89 9.71 -6.80 1.84
N LEU A 90 10.21 -5.65 2.29
CA LEU A 90 11.38 -4.98 1.76
C LEU A 90 12.45 -4.95 2.84
N SER A 91 13.63 -5.50 2.53
CA SER A 91 14.81 -5.16 3.30
C SER A 91 14.97 -3.63 3.28
N PRO A 92 15.40 -3.00 4.38
CA PRO A 92 15.57 -1.54 4.43
C PRO A 92 16.51 -1.02 3.32
N LEU A 93 17.39 -1.89 2.80
CA LEU A 93 18.33 -1.58 1.73
C LEU A 93 17.67 -1.42 0.34
N PHE A 94 16.52 -2.06 0.09
CA PHE A 94 15.84 -1.99 -1.21
C PHE A 94 14.83 -0.84 -1.31
N CYS A 95 14.36 -0.33 -0.18
CA CYS A 95 13.42 0.79 -0.12
C CYS A 95 14.08 2.16 -0.36
N LEU A 96 15.41 2.27 -0.15
CA LEU A 96 16.15 3.54 -0.21
C LEU A 96 16.80 3.85 -1.57
N LEU A 97 16.98 2.88 -2.47
CA LEU A 97 17.87 3.05 -3.63
C LEU A 97 17.22 3.06 -5.02
N HIS A 98 15.92 2.77 -5.18
CA HIS A 98 15.31 2.80 -6.53
C HIS A 98 13.86 3.34 -6.64
N THR A 99 13.18 3.70 -5.55
CA THR A 99 11.73 4.00 -5.62
C THR A 99 11.32 5.41 -5.24
N ILE A 100 12.17 6.19 -4.58
CA ILE A 100 11.74 7.46 -3.96
C ILE A 100 11.65 8.64 -4.95
N PHE A 101 12.36 8.61 -6.09
CA PHE A 101 12.43 9.80 -6.96
C PHE A 101 11.74 9.69 -8.32
N PHE A 102 11.42 8.49 -8.82
CA PHE A 102 10.93 8.32 -10.21
C PHE A 102 9.53 7.70 -10.37
N MET A 103 8.86 7.31 -9.29
CA MET A 103 7.48 6.78 -9.37
C MET A 103 6.38 7.85 -9.33
N CYS A 104 6.70 9.12 -9.05
CA CYS A 104 5.69 10.16 -8.80
C CYS A 104 4.87 10.58 -10.04
N ILE A 105 5.40 10.49 -11.26
CA ILE A 105 4.68 11.01 -12.46
C ILE A 105 4.24 9.88 -13.40
N ARG A 106 5.06 8.85 -13.62
CA ARG A 106 4.75 7.74 -14.54
C ARG A 106 3.76 6.70 -13.99
N MET A 107 3.58 6.64 -12.67
CA MET A 107 2.70 5.64 -12.06
C MET A 107 1.22 6.00 -12.23
N TYR A 108 0.87 7.29 -12.29
CA TYR A 108 -0.50 7.75 -12.58
C TYR A 108 -1.03 7.28 -13.93
N GLU A 109 -0.24 7.44 -15.00
CA GLU A 109 -0.67 7.03 -16.34
C GLU A 109 -0.75 5.51 -16.51
N LEU A 110 0.14 4.76 -15.84
CA LEU A 110 0.14 3.29 -15.88
C LEU A 110 -0.92 2.66 -14.95
N LEU A 111 -1.37 3.36 -13.90
CA LEU A 111 -2.41 2.87 -12.97
C LEU A 111 -3.82 2.91 -13.55
N ILE A 112 -4.10 3.86 -14.45
CA ILE A 112 -5.45 4.06 -15.03
C ILE A 112 -5.64 3.24 -16.32
N HIS A 113 -4.56 2.86 -17.02
CA HIS A 113 -4.61 2.13 -18.29
C HIS A 113 -4.34 0.62 -18.21
N GLU A 114 -4.06 0.05 -17.03
CA GLU A 114 -3.98 -1.41 -16.76
C GLU A 114 -5.20 -1.95 -15.99
#